data_AF-A0A553RLW9-F1
#
_entry.id   AF-A0A553RLW9-F1
#
_cell.length_a   1.000
_cell.length_b   1.000
_cell.length_c   1.000
_cell.angle_alpha   90.00
_cell.angle_beta   90.00
_cell.angle_gamma   90.00
#
_symmetry.space_group_name_H-M   'P 1'
#
loop_
_entity.id
_entity.type
_entity.pdbx_description
1 polymer ?
#
loop_
_entity_poly.entity_id
_entity_poly.type
_entity_poly.pdbx_seq_one_letter_code
_entity_poly.pdbx_strand_id
1 'polypeptide(L)' 'MNFTFDLGDGAVTVAVRSPVALNDRQWHHVRAERNVKEAFLRVDSLPLELTEAPPERPYRLQLSSQLFV' A
#
# COMPACT_ATOMS: atom_id res chain seq x y z
N MET A 1 2.86 0.70 -14.23
CA MET A 1 2.82 -0.64 -13.58
C MET A 1 1.87 -0.53 -12.42
N ASN A 2 0.98 -1.51 -12.24
CA ASN A 2 0.01 -1.51 -11.14
C ASN A 2 0.56 -2.38 -10.02
N PHE A 3 0.65 -1.81 -8.83
CA PHE A 3 0.99 -2.54 -7.63
C PHE A 3 -0.27 -2.65 -6.79
N THR A 4 -0.68 -3.88 -6.50
CA THR A 4 -1.88 -4.17 -5.71
C THR A 4 -1.43 -4.84 -4.44
N PHE A 5 -1.86 -4.30 -3.30
CA PHE A 5 -1.60 -4.86 -1.98
C PHE A 5 -2.90 -4.96 -1.21
N ASP A 6 -3.04 -6.01 -0.41
CA ASP A 6 -4.16 -6.22 0.51
C ASP A 6 -3.59 -6.42 1.91
N LEU A 7 -4.09 -5.62 2.86
CA LEU A 7 -3.62 -5.59 4.25
C LEU A 7 -4.76 -5.83 5.25
N GLY A 8 -5.91 -6.34 4.80
CA GLY A 8 -7.06 -6.68 5.66
C GLY A 8 -8.25 -5.71 5.61
N ASP A 9 -8.07 -4.56 4.97
CA ASP A 9 -9.12 -3.53 4.76
C ASP A 9 -9.69 -3.57 3.32
N GLY A 10 -9.27 -4.57 2.53
CA GLY A 10 -9.51 -4.67 1.09
C GLY A 10 -8.30 -4.25 0.26
N ALA A 11 -8.17 -4.85 -0.93
CA ALA A 11 -7.07 -4.59 -1.84
C ALA A 11 -7.04 -3.12 -2.33
N VAL A 12 -5.90 -2.46 -2.14
CA VAL A 12 -5.61 -1.13 -2.67
C VAL A 12 -4.67 -1.29 -3.86
N THR A 13 -4.99 -0.62 -4.96
CA THR A 13 -4.13 -0.56 -6.15
C THR A 13 -3.53 0.82 -6.27
N VAL A 14 -2.20 0.89 -6.26
CA VAL A 14 -1.45 2.12 -6.54
C VAL A 14 -0.76 1.96 -7.89
N ALA A 15 -0.96 2.93 -8.77
CA ALA A 15 -0.37 2.94 -10.10
C ALA A 15 0.85 3.86 -10.10
N VAL A 16 2.04 3.29 -10.32
CA VAL A 16 3.27 4.07 -10.52
C VAL A 16 3.42 4.37 -12.00
N ARG A 17 3.49 5.67 -12.32
CA ARG A 17 3.88 6.15 -13.64
C ARG A 17 5.41 6.27 -13.69
N SER A 18 6.03 5.34 -14.41
CA SER A 18 7.45 5.39 -14.72
C SER A 18 7.64 5.86 -16.17
N PRO A 19 8.59 6.77 -16.45
CA PRO A 19 8.93 7.15 -17.82
C PRO A 19 9.61 6.02 -18.61
N VAL A 20 10.11 4.99 -17.91
CA VAL A 20 10.75 3.80 -18.47
C VAL A 20 10.04 2.53 -18.00
N ALA A 21 10.10 1.49 -18.82
CA ALA A 21 9.52 0.19 -18.48
C ALA A 21 10.33 -0.48 -17.36
N LEU A 22 9.67 -0.81 -16.25
CA LEU A 22 10.28 -1.47 -15.08
C LEU A 22 10.47 -2.99 -15.26
N ASN A 23 10.14 -3.54 -16.43
CA ASN A 23 10.33 -4.94 -16.78
C ASN A 23 11.61 -5.15 -17.61
N ASP A 24 12.69 -4.49 -17.22
CA ASP A 24 13.94 -4.37 -17.97
C ASP A 24 15.04 -5.38 -17.54
N ARG A 25 14.69 -6.34 -16.68
CA ARG A 25 15.60 -7.34 -16.06
C ARG A 25 16.63 -6.73 -15.11
N GLN A 26 16.44 -5.50 -14.66
CA GLN A 26 17.22 -4.91 -13.59
C GLN A 26 16.52 -5.08 -12.24
N TRP A 27 17.31 -4.96 -11.17
CA TRP A 27 16.76 -4.88 -9.82
C TRP A 27 16.17 -3.49 -9.59
N HIS A 28 14.96 -3.46 -9.03
CA HIS A 28 14.28 -2.24 -8.61
C HIS A 28 14.02 -2.29 -7.11
N HIS A 29 14.19 -1.17 -6.43
CA HIS A 29 13.87 -1.02 -5.01
C HIS A 29 12.45 -0.50 -4.86
N VAL A 30 11.57 -1.31 -4.26
CA VAL A 30 10.18 -0.93 -3.97
C VAL A 30 9.99 -0.71 -2.47
N ARG A 31 9.50 0.47 -2.09
CA ARG A 31 9.06 0.76 -0.72
C ARG A 31 7.56 0.99 -0.70
N ALA A 32 6.86 0.15 0.06
CA ALA A 32 5.45 0.30 0.37
C ALA A 32 5.28 0.56 1.87
N GLU A 33 4.41 1.48 2.24
CA GLU A 33 4.07 1.74 3.64
C GLU A 33 2.57 2.02 3.75
N ARG A 34 1.99 1.54 4.84
CA ARG A 34 0.60 1.75 5.21
C ARG A 34 0.59 2.32 6.62
N ASN A 35 -0.02 3.48 6.78
CA ASN A 35 -0.44 3.96 8.08
C ASN A 35 -1.97 4.07 8.11
N VAL A 36 -2.49 4.47 9.26
CA VAL A 36 -3.93 4.55 9.55
C VAL A 36 -4.65 5.56 8.63
N LYS A 37 -3.94 6.60 8.18
CA LYS A 37 -4.49 7.74 7.42
C LYS A 37 -4.23 7.64 5.91
N GLU A 38 -3.14 6.99 5.52
CA GLU A 38 -2.65 6.99 4.14
C GLU A 38 -1.84 5.73 3.85
N ALA A 39 -1.70 5.41 2.58
CA ALA A 39 -0.76 4.44 2.06
C ALA A 39 0.12 5.10 1.00
N PHE A 40 1.37 4.65 0.90
CA PHE A 40 2.29 5.15 -0.09
C PHE A 40 3.13 4.07 -0.73
N LEU A 41 3.51 4.33 -1.97
CA LEU A 41 4.36 3.47 -2.78
C LEU A 41 5.43 4.30 -3.49
N ARG A 42 6.67 3.81 -3.44
CA ARG A 42 7.79 4.36 -4.19
C ARG A 42 8.57 3.24 -4.85
N VAL A 43 8.96 3.46 -6.11
CA VAL A 43 9.85 2.59 -6.87
C VAL A 43 11.09 3.39 -7.25
N ASP A 44 12.26 2.95 -6.83
CA ASP A 44 13.55 3.62 -7.05
C ASP A 44 13.53 5.12 -6.64
N SER A 45 13.97 5.99 -7.55
CA SER A 45 13.95 7.44 -7.43
C SER A 45 12.70 8.09 -8.01
N LEU A 46 11.70 7.31 -8.44
CA LEU A 46 10.44 7.86 -8.98
C LEU A 46 9.65 8.61 -7.88
N PRO A 47 8.77 9.54 -8.29
CA PRO A 47 7.90 10.26 -7.36
C PRO A 47 7.11 9.29 -6.46
N LEU A 48 6.90 9.72 -5.21
CA LEU A 48 6.05 9.01 -4.26
C LEU A 48 4.60 9.07 -4.74
N GLU A 49 3.94 7.93 -4.87
CA GLU A 49 2.50 7.86 -5.15
C GLU A 49 1.77 7.63 -3.81
N LEU A 50 0.86 8.56 -3.50
CA LEU A 50 0.10 8.60 -2.25
C LEU A 50 -1.35 8.23 -2.51
N THR A 51 -1.96 7.47 -1.60
CA THR A 51 -3.38 7.17 -1.62
C THR A 51 -3.92 7.31 -0.20
N GLU A 52 -4.89 8.20 -0.01
CA GLU A 52 -5.56 8.35 1.27
C GLU A 52 -6.29 7.06 1.64
N ALA A 53 -6.27 6.71 2.93
CA ALA A 53 -7.11 5.64 3.42
C ALA A 53 -8.59 6.05 3.25
N PRO A 54 -9.49 5.10 2.98
CA PRO A 54 -10.92 5.36 3.12
C PRO A 54 -11.21 5.96 4.51
N PRO A 55 -12.15 6.90 4.64
CA PRO A 55 -12.47 7.53 5.91
C PRO A 55 -12.78 6.44 6.96
N GLU A 56 -12.09 6.53 8.09
CA GLU A 56 -12.02 5.49 9.11
C GLU A 56 -13.41 4.99 9.50
N ARG A 57 -13.67 3.69 9.36
CA ARG A 57 -14.54 3.03 10.33
C ARG A 57 -13.76 3.06 11.65
N PRO A 58 -14.37 3.43 12.79
CA PRO A 58 -13.63 3.65 14.03
C PRO A 58 -12.74 2.45 14.35
N TYR A 59 -11.42 2.67 14.43
CA TYR A 59 -10.45 1.69 14.89
C TYR A 59 -10.69 1.41 16.37
N ARG A 60 -11.68 0.56 16.67
CA ARG A 60 -11.79 -0.09 17.97
C ARG A 60 -11.19 -1.46 17.83
N LEU A 61 -10.12 -1.70 18.57
CA LEU A 61 -9.77 -3.03 19.03
C LEU A 61 -11.01 -3.60 19.73
N GLN A 62 -11.79 -4.44 19.05
CA GLN A 62 -12.93 -5.11 19.64
C GLN A 62 -12.42 -6.26 20.51
N LEU A 63 -12.03 -5.92 21.73
CA LEU A 63 -11.63 -6.86 22.79
C LEU A 63 -12.78 -7.80 23.25
N SER A 64 -13.95 -7.73 22.63
CA SER A 64 -15.10 -8.58 22.91
C SER A 64 -15.15 -9.86 22.08
N SER A 65 -14.26 -10.05 21.11
CA SER A 65 -14.16 -11.32 20.39
C SER A 65 -13.30 -12.32 21.17
N GLN A 66 -13.64 -13.60 21.06
CA GLN A 66 -12.89 -14.68 21.72
C GLN A 66 -11.48 -14.77 21.17
N LEU A 67 -10.52 -14.83 22.09
CA LEU A 67 -9.13 -15.15 21.80
C LEU A 67 -9.01 -16.67 21.69
N PHE A 68 -8.50 -17.14 20.55
CA PHE A 68 -8.12 -18.54 20.36
C PHE A 68 -6.59 -18.64 20.38
N VAL A 69 -6.08 -19.66 21.07
CA VAL A 69 -4.64 -20.00 21.20
C VAL A 69 -4.34 -21.21 20.34
#